data_AF-A0A4Q3IDK2-F1
#
_entry.id   AF-A0A4Q3IDK2-F1
#
_cell.length_a   1.000
_cell.length_b   1.000
_cell.length_c   1.000
_cell.angle_alpha   90.00
_cell.angle_beta   90.00
_cell.angle_gamma   90.00
#
_symmetry.space_group_name_H-M   'P 1'
#
loop_
_entity.id
_entity.type
_entity.pdbx_description
1 polymer ?
#
loop_
_entity_poly.entity_id
_entity_poly.type
_entity_poly.pdbx_seq_one_letter_code
_entity_poly.pdbx_strand_id
1 'polypeptide(L)'
;PGTGARSETGAGNVFNVPLREDDGTDEFRAAFREAVLPPLEAFRPDLVIISAGFDAHHRDPLGGLNLTEADFDWATGQLLEVASRHAGDRLVSLLEGGYDLQGLGRSVASHVKRLMIG
;
A
#
# COMPACT_ATOMS: atom_id res chain seq x y z
N PRO A 1 8.21 9.77 14.77
CA PRO A 1 8.37 10.99 13.92
C PRO A 1 9.85 11.21 13.57
N GLY A 2 10.16 11.51 12.29
CA GLY A 2 11.53 11.80 11.83
C GLY A 2 12.33 10.61 11.26
N THR A 3 11.66 9.50 10.93
CA THR A 3 12.25 8.31 10.28
C THR A 3 11.47 7.98 9.00
N GLY A 4 11.96 7.04 8.19
CA GLY A 4 11.35 6.66 6.91
C GLY A 4 11.83 7.50 5.72
N ALA A 5 13.01 8.12 5.83
CA ALA A 5 13.56 8.92 4.75
C ALA A 5 13.97 8.03 3.57
N ARG A 6 13.92 8.58 2.35
CA ARG A 6 14.30 7.87 1.11
C ARG A 6 15.74 7.34 1.15
N SER A 7 16.63 8.00 1.88
CA SER A 7 18.04 7.60 2.05
C SER A 7 18.25 6.47 3.05
N GLU A 8 17.23 6.09 3.84
CA GLU A 8 17.31 5.01 4.82
C GLU A 8 17.01 3.67 4.14
N THR A 9 18.03 3.10 3.49
CA THR A 9 17.87 1.94 2.59
C THR A 9 18.16 0.57 3.23
N GLY A 10 18.42 0.53 4.54
CA GLY A 10 18.85 -0.70 5.23
C GLY A 10 20.10 -1.31 4.57
N ALA A 11 20.08 -2.62 4.32
CA ALA A 11 21.14 -3.32 3.59
C ALA A 11 20.95 -3.28 2.05
N GLY A 12 20.25 -2.26 1.53
CA GLY A 12 19.82 -2.18 0.13
C GLY A 12 18.50 -2.91 -0.14
N ASN A 13 17.77 -3.28 0.90
CA ASN A 13 16.53 -4.06 0.86
C ASN A 13 15.31 -3.28 1.38
N VAL A 14 15.47 -2.01 1.72
CA VAL A 14 14.39 -1.13 2.19
C VAL A 14 14.18 -0.02 1.17
N PHE A 15 12.94 0.12 0.71
CA PHE A 15 12.54 1.10 -0.31
C PHE A 15 11.50 2.05 0.29
N ASN A 16 11.97 3.07 1.00
CA ASN A 16 11.09 4.09 1.56
C ASN A 16 10.63 5.07 0.47
N VAL A 17 9.32 5.26 0.37
CA VAL A 17 8.69 6.18 -0.59
C VAL A 17 7.86 7.21 0.19
N PRO A 18 8.50 8.25 0.75
CA PRO A 18 7.78 9.27 1.50
C PRO A 18 6.89 10.09 0.57
N LEU A 19 5.63 10.25 0.96
CA LEU A 19 4.68 11.18 0.36
C LEU A 19 4.58 12.45 1.21
N ARG A 20 4.08 13.52 0.60
CA ARG A 20 3.84 14.81 1.26
C ARG A 20 2.45 14.87 1.84
N GLU A 21 2.27 15.73 2.83
CA GLU A 21 0.94 16.10 3.32
C GLU A 21 0.08 16.58 2.15
N ASP A 22 -1.20 16.19 2.17
CA ASP A 22 -2.20 16.41 1.14
C ASP A 22 -2.03 15.64 -0.19
N ASP A 23 -0.95 14.87 -0.38
CA ASP A 23 -0.80 14.02 -1.57
C ASP A 23 -1.99 13.05 -1.69
N GLY A 24 -2.48 12.85 -2.92
CA GLY A 24 -3.69 12.09 -3.20
C GLY A 24 -3.45 10.92 -4.14
N THR A 25 -4.51 10.55 -4.85
CA THR A 25 -4.53 9.41 -5.79
C THR A 25 -3.37 9.44 -6.78
N ASP A 26 -3.09 10.57 -7.42
CA ASP A 26 -2.12 10.61 -8.53
C ASP A 26 -0.69 10.43 -8.03
N GLU A 27 -0.32 11.14 -6.96
CA GLU A 27 1.00 11.06 -6.33
C GLU A 27 1.24 9.67 -5.75
N PHE A 28 0.26 9.11 -5.04
CA PHE A 28 0.36 7.77 -4.47
C PHE A 28 0.54 6.70 -5.55
N ARG A 29 -0.27 6.73 -6.61
CA ARG A 29 -0.18 5.72 -7.68
C ARG A 29 1.09 5.87 -8.50
N ALA A 30 1.55 7.10 -8.74
CA ALA A 30 2.84 7.34 -9.40
C ALA A 30 3.99 6.80 -8.54
N ALA A 31 4.03 7.15 -7.25
CA ALA A 31 5.01 6.65 -6.29
C ALA A 31 5.02 5.12 -6.23
N PHE A 32 3.84 4.49 -6.23
CA PHE A 32 3.70 3.03 -6.22
C PHE A 32 4.27 2.39 -7.50
N ARG A 33 3.89 2.89 -8.68
CA ARG A 33 4.36 2.37 -9.98
C ARG A 33 5.85 2.58 -10.21
N GLU A 34 6.39 3.72 -9.78
CA GLU A 34 7.75 4.12 -10.11
C GLU A 34 8.77 3.63 -9.08
N ALA A 35 8.37 3.51 -7.82
CA ALA A 35 9.31 3.21 -6.73
C ALA A 35 9.00 1.93 -5.95
N VAL A 36 7.74 1.46 -5.90
CA VAL A 36 7.37 0.25 -5.14
C VAL A 36 7.38 -0.99 -6.03
N LEU A 37 6.68 -0.97 -7.16
CA LEU A 37 6.53 -2.14 -8.03
C LEU A 37 7.85 -2.63 -8.67
N PRO A 38 8.72 -1.77 -9.23
CA PRO A 38 9.92 -2.23 -9.91
C PRO A 38 10.89 -3.06 -9.04
N PRO A 39 11.26 -2.63 -7.81
CA PRO A 39 12.12 -3.45 -6.96
C PRO A 39 11.41 -4.73 -6.48
N LEU A 40 10.10 -4.71 -6.28
CA LEU A 40 9.33 -5.88 -5.87
C LEU A 40 9.31 -6.95 -6.99
N GLU A 41 9.08 -6.53 -8.23
CA GLU A 41 9.15 -7.38 -9.43
C GLU A 41 10.57 -7.94 -9.64
N ALA A 42 11.61 -7.13 -9.43
CA ALA A 42 13.00 -7.58 -9.53
C ALA A 42 13.38 -8.58 -8.43
N PHE A 43 12.82 -8.43 -7.22
CA PHE A 43 13.06 -9.31 -6.08
C PHE A 43 12.46 -10.71 -6.29
N ARG A 44 11.34 -10.81 -7.02
CA ARG A 44 10.61 -12.07 -7.29
C ARG A 44 10.24 -12.83 -5.99
N PRO A 45 9.35 -12.26 -5.16
CA PRO A 45 9.04 -12.82 -3.85
C PRO A 45 8.33 -14.17 -3.95
N ASP A 46 8.63 -15.07 -3.01
CA ASP A 46 7.89 -16.32 -2.83
C ASP A 46 6.58 -16.15 -2.04
N LEU A 47 6.40 -15.01 -1.37
CA LEU A 47 5.24 -14.63 -0.57
C LEU A 47 5.19 -13.10 -0.45
N VAL A 48 4.00 -12.52 -0.64
CA VAL A 48 3.75 -11.10 -0.37
C VAL A 48 3.03 -10.95 0.97
N ILE A 49 3.52 -10.07 1.85
CA ILE A 49 2.87 -9.72 3.12
C ILE A 49 2.57 -8.22 3.11
N ILE A 50 1.33 -7.84 3.39
CA ILE A 50 0.88 -6.45 3.48
C ILE A 50 0.59 -6.09 4.93
N SER A 51 1.30 -5.09 5.44
CA SER A 51 0.86 -4.31 6.61
C SER A 51 -0.15 -3.27 6.11
N ALA A 52 -1.44 -3.62 6.15
CA ALA A 52 -2.52 -2.85 5.55
C ALA A 52 -3.09 -1.81 6.53
N GLY A 53 -2.49 -0.62 6.50
CA GLY A 53 -3.03 0.58 7.15
C GLY A 53 -3.96 1.36 6.22
N PHE A 54 -5.04 1.91 6.78
CA PHE A 54 -6.04 2.71 6.07
C PHE A 54 -6.13 4.15 6.59
N ASP A 55 -5.12 4.57 7.35
CA ASP A 55 -4.98 5.93 7.88
C ASP A 55 -4.57 6.96 6.83
N ALA A 56 -4.11 6.53 5.65
CA ALA A 56 -3.92 7.40 4.48
C ALA A 56 -5.23 7.88 3.82
N HIS A 57 -6.39 7.41 4.29
CA HIS A 57 -7.69 7.83 3.76
C HIS A 57 -7.96 9.30 4.06
N HIS A 58 -8.56 10.04 3.13
CA HIS A 58 -8.84 11.49 3.23
C HIS A 58 -9.75 11.92 4.41
N ARG A 59 -10.28 10.95 5.17
CA ARG A 59 -11.13 11.17 6.34
C ARG A 59 -10.38 10.96 7.65
N ASP A 60 -9.23 10.32 7.57
CA ASP A 60 -8.49 9.92 8.75
C ASP A 60 -7.87 11.16 9.42
N PRO A 61 -8.01 11.29 10.75
CA PRO A 61 -7.49 12.46 11.46
C PRO A 61 -5.96 12.43 11.65
N LEU A 62 -5.27 11.32 11.37
CA LEU A 62 -3.85 11.14 11.71
C LEU A 62 -2.91 11.03 10.49
N GLY A 63 -3.38 10.53 9.34
CA GLY A 63 -2.48 10.18 8.23
C GLY A 63 -2.07 11.32 7.28
N GLY A 64 -2.88 12.37 7.15
CA GLY A 64 -2.52 13.58 6.38
C GLY A 64 -2.42 13.38 4.86
N LEU A 65 -2.98 12.29 4.32
CA LEU A 65 -3.06 12.00 2.89
C LEU A 65 -4.53 12.01 2.43
N ASN A 66 -4.73 12.17 1.12
CA ASN A 66 -6.05 12.30 0.51
C ASN A 66 -6.45 11.08 -0.32
N LEU A 67 -6.15 9.86 0.16
CA LEU A 67 -6.53 8.64 -0.54
C LEU A 67 -8.01 8.30 -0.39
N THR A 68 -8.53 7.58 -1.37
CA THR A 68 -9.90 7.05 -1.38
C THR A 68 -9.90 5.53 -1.33
N GLU A 69 -11.08 4.93 -1.12
CA GLU A 69 -11.25 3.47 -1.13
C GLU A 69 -10.82 2.82 -2.45
N ALA A 70 -10.92 3.56 -3.55
CA ALA A 70 -10.48 3.13 -4.88
C ALA A 70 -8.95 3.03 -5.00
N ASP A 71 -8.19 3.78 -4.19
CA ASP A 71 -6.74 3.72 -4.18
C ASP A 71 -6.22 2.50 -3.42
N PHE A 72 -6.89 2.15 -2.33
CA PHE A 72 -6.62 0.89 -1.61
C PHE A 72 -6.99 -0.33 -2.46
N ASP A 73 -8.13 -0.33 -3.17
CA ASP A 73 -8.45 -1.37 -4.16
C ASP A 73 -7.36 -1.50 -5.21
N TRP A 74 -6.97 -0.36 -5.81
CA TRP A 74 -5.99 -0.35 -6.88
C TRP A 74 -4.64 -0.91 -6.41
N ALA A 75 -4.11 -0.45 -5.27
CA ALA A 75 -2.84 -0.94 -4.72
C ALA A 75 -2.89 -2.43 -4.39
N THR A 76 -4.02 -2.91 -3.88
CA THR A 76 -4.25 -4.34 -3.62
C THR A 76 -4.19 -5.15 -4.91
N GLY A 77 -4.85 -4.68 -5.97
CA GLY A 77 -4.80 -5.32 -7.29
C GLY A 77 -3.36 -5.40 -7.84
N GLN A 78 -2.58 -4.33 -7.71
CA GLN A 78 -1.18 -4.34 -8.13
C GLN A 78 -0.33 -5.36 -7.36
N LEU A 79 -0.54 -5.51 -6.05
CA LEU A 79 0.18 -6.50 -5.25
C LEU A 79 -0.28 -7.94 -5.51
N LEU A 80 -1.57 -8.14 -5.83
CA LEU A 80 -2.08 -9.43 -6.30
C LEU A 80 -1.43 -9.82 -7.64
N GLU A 81 -1.27 -8.89 -8.58
CA GLU A 81 -0.55 -9.16 -9.84
C GLU A 81 0.89 -9.61 -9.59
N VAL A 82 1.61 -8.96 -8.68
CA VAL A 82 2.97 -9.37 -8.29
C VAL A 82 2.97 -10.76 -7.66
N ALA A 83 2.06 -11.03 -6.73
CA ALA A 83 1.94 -12.33 -6.09
C ALA A 83 1.59 -13.43 -7.09
N SER A 84 0.77 -13.13 -8.09
CA SER A 84 0.43 -14.08 -9.15
C SER A 84 1.64 -14.40 -10.04
N ARG A 85 2.45 -13.40 -10.39
CA ARG A 85 3.65 -13.58 -11.21
C ARG A 85 4.77 -14.33 -10.51
N HIS A 86 5.00 -14.08 -9.22
CA HIS A 86 6.21 -14.56 -8.52
C HIS A 86 5.94 -15.46 -7.32
N ALA A 87 4.84 -15.24 -6.61
CA ALA A 87 4.55 -15.90 -5.35
C ALA A 87 3.51 -17.03 -5.46
N GLY A 88 3.11 -17.44 -6.66
CA GLY A 88 2.06 -18.46 -6.85
C GLY A 88 0.77 -18.12 -6.10
N ASP A 89 0.31 -16.87 -6.27
CA ASP A 89 -0.88 -16.29 -5.63
C ASP A 89 -0.84 -16.24 -4.09
N ARG A 90 0.34 -16.44 -3.48
CA ARG A 90 0.50 -16.32 -2.03
C ARG A 90 0.65 -14.87 -1.60
N LEU A 91 -0.43 -14.33 -1.05
CA LEU A 91 -0.46 -13.02 -0.43
C LEU A 91 -1.20 -13.08 0.91
N VAL A 92 -0.62 -12.47 1.94
CA VAL A 92 -1.21 -12.34 3.27
C VAL A 92 -1.33 -10.86 3.61
N SER A 93 -2.49 -10.44 4.12
CA SER A 93 -2.72 -9.07 4.56
C SER A 93 -3.04 -9.05 6.06
N LEU A 94 -2.44 -8.12 6.80
CA LEU A 94 -2.67 -7.89 8.22
C LEU A 94 -3.12 -6.45 8.41
N LEU A 95 -4.20 -6.24 9.16
CA LEU A 95 -4.70 -4.89 9.46
C LEU A 95 -3.71 -4.17 10.39
N GLU A 96 -3.45 -2.90 10.09
CA GLU A 96 -2.63 -2.00 10.91
C GLU A 96 -3.47 -0.78 11.38
N GLY A 97 -3.14 0.43 10.91
CA GLY A 97 -3.79 1.69 11.26
C GLY A 97 -5.07 1.99 10.47
N GLY A 98 -5.70 3.11 10.83
CA GLY A 98 -6.99 3.56 10.31
C GLY A 98 -7.92 3.91 11.46
N TYR A 99 -8.24 5.19 11.59
CA TYR A 99 -8.74 5.81 12.81
C TYR A 99 -10.04 6.60 12.60
N ASP A 100 -10.41 6.92 11.36
CA ASP A 100 -11.80 7.26 11.03
C ASP A 100 -12.62 5.99 10.75
N LEU A 101 -13.64 5.72 11.57
CA LEU A 101 -14.42 4.47 11.48
C LEU A 101 -15.10 4.26 10.13
N GLN A 102 -15.53 5.34 9.46
CA GLN A 102 -16.18 5.23 8.16
C GLN A 102 -15.15 4.98 7.05
N GLY A 103 -14.06 5.75 7.03
CA GLY A 103 -12.95 5.59 6.09
C GLY A 103 -12.32 4.21 6.22
N LEU A 104 -12.03 3.76 7.45
CA LEU A 104 -11.51 2.42 7.74
C LEU A 104 -12.47 1.35 7.20
N GLY A 105 -13.75 1.38 7.61
CA GLY A 105 -14.71 0.34 7.25
C GLY A 105 -14.88 0.19 5.74
N ARG A 106 -14.97 1.30 5.01
CA ARG A 106 -15.11 1.28 3.55
C ARG A 106 -13.83 0.86 2.84
N SER A 107 -12.67 1.33 3.32
CA SER A 107 -11.37 0.98 2.72
C SER A 107 -11.03 -0.49 2.91
N VAL A 108 -11.26 -1.04 4.11
CA VAL A 108 -11.12 -2.48 4.39
C VAL A 108 -12.06 -3.29 3.50
N ALA A 109 -13.32 -2.86 3.38
CA ALA A 109 -14.29 -3.56 2.52
C ALA A 109 -13.83 -3.58 1.05
N SER A 110 -13.27 -2.48 0.55
CA SER A 110 -12.71 -2.37 -0.80
C SER A 110 -11.49 -3.29 -0.98
N HIS A 111 -10.52 -3.23 -0.05
CA HIS A 111 -9.33 -4.09 -0.03
C HIS A 111 -9.68 -5.58 0.01
N VAL A 112 -10.55 -6.01 0.94
CA VAL A 112 -10.96 -7.41 1.08
C VAL A 112 -11.75 -7.88 -0.15
N LYS A 113 -12.65 -7.05 -0.67
CA LYS A 113 -13.37 -7.37 -1.91
C LYS A 113 -12.39 -7.65 -3.05
N ARG A 114 -11.35 -6.83 -3.20
CA ARG A 114 -10.30 -7.04 -4.19
C ARG A 114 -9.60 -8.39 -4.02
N LEU A 115 -9.17 -8.71 -2.81
CA LEU A 115 -8.55 -10.01 -2.48
C LEU A 115 -9.45 -11.21 -2.83
N MET A 116 -10.77 -11.07 -2.71
CA MET A 116 -11.71 -12.14 -3.00
C MET A 116 -11.94 -12.37 -4.50
N ILE A 117 -11.80 -11.34 -5.33
CA ILE A 117 -12.19 -11.39 -6.75
C ILE A 117 -11.01 -11.38 -7.73
N GLY A 118 -9.82 -10.96 -7.28
CA GLY A 118 -8.65 -10.75 -8.15
C GLY A 118 -8.65 -9.37 -8.79
#